data_AF-A0A955D3M0-F1
#
_entry.id   AF-A0A955D3M0-F1
#
_cell.length_a   1.000
_cell.length_b   1.000
_cell.length_c   1.000
_cell.angle_alpha   90.00
_cell.angle_beta   90.00
_cell.angle_gamma   90.00
#
_symmetry.space_group_name_H-M   'P 1'
#
loop_
_entity.id
_entity.type
_entity.pdbx_description
1 polymer ?
#
loop_
_entity_poly.entity_id
_entity_poly.type
_entity_poly.pdbx_seq_one_letter_code
_entity_poly.pdbx_strand_id
1 'polypeptide(L)'
;ALRDGMPPWAEPSFDRTADDEVVLQSELLDRIRFLPGDMLTCDLPSAPYDLVLCRNLAIYLSDSAQRRLVDRLAGVMTEDALLLVGHADAVMSLLDRFERVDPAAFAFRTRARRGAIVPIVPDARKLRTGTSPVRRPPDAPSATALTSPSFRTRPARAEPEPAGRSDRKSIAETIETNEPRAVEAAARAVLQSKPDDIPAMLALVEQRLAQDPDEAERLCRRIVYLDARQERALMVLADLADRRGRIEEANRFRRRAMRAHLENWNEPEGEGGASAKDTGLTT
;
A
#
# COMPACT_ATOMS: atom_id res chain seq x y z
N ALA A 1 -21.50 -8.84 11.39
CA ALA A 1 -21.34 -7.49 11.96
C ALA A 1 -20.28 -6.72 11.18
N LEU A 2 -20.50 -5.42 10.95
CA LEU A 2 -19.48 -4.52 10.36
C LEU A 2 -18.40 -4.24 11.41
N ARG A 3 -17.11 -4.38 11.04
CA ARG A 3 -15.98 -4.28 11.99
C ARG A 3 -15.91 -2.93 12.72
N ASP A 4 -16.19 -1.84 12.00
CA ASP A 4 -16.09 -0.46 12.50
C ASP A 4 -17.48 0.21 12.63
N GLY A 5 -18.55 -0.59 12.64
CA GLY A 5 -19.93 -0.09 12.54
C GLY A 5 -20.32 0.37 11.13
N MET A 6 -21.55 0.89 10.99
CA MET A 6 -22.01 1.53 9.76
C MET A 6 -21.69 3.03 9.81
N PRO A 7 -21.04 3.62 8.79
CA PRO A 7 -20.76 5.04 8.80
C PRO A 7 -22.05 5.85 8.55
N PRO A 8 -22.23 7.04 9.18
CA PRO A 8 -23.50 7.79 9.13
C PRO A 8 -23.97 8.21 7.73
N TRP A 9 -23.05 8.31 6.75
CA TRP A 9 -23.41 8.62 5.35
C TRP A 9 -24.03 7.42 4.63
N ALA A 10 -23.77 6.20 5.08
CA ALA A 10 -24.30 4.96 4.50
C ALA A 10 -25.63 4.55 5.13
N GLU A 11 -25.86 4.89 6.40
CA GLU A 11 -27.06 4.54 7.16
C GLU A 11 -28.39 4.78 6.41
N PRO A 12 -28.61 5.89 5.66
CA PRO A 12 -29.85 6.10 4.92
C PRO A 12 -30.09 5.16 3.73
N SER A 13 -29.09 4.36 3.34
CA SER A 13 -29.13 3.39 2.22
C SER A 13 -29.48 1.96 2.66
N PHE A 14 -29.63 1.72 3.96
CA PHE A 14 -29.90 0.40 4.51
C PHE A 14 -31.14 0.43 5.41
N ASP A 15 -31.96 -0.60 5.26
CA ASP A 15 -33.12 -0.84 6.11
C ASP A 15 -32.76 -1.89 7.17
N ARG A 16 -33.50 -1.90 8.29
CA ARG A 16 -33.40 -2.97 9.29
C ARG A 16 -34.57 -3.94 9.18
N THR A 17 -34.29 -5.23 9.23
CA THR A 17 -35.30 -6.29 9.26
C THR A 17 -35.93 -6.42 10.65
N ALA A 18 -36.98 -7.23 10.76
CA ALA A 18 -37.57 -7.59 12.05
C ALA A 18 -36.61 -8.32 13.00
N ASP A 19 -35.54 -8.93 12.45
CA ASP A 19 -34.52 -9.69 13.17
C ASP A 19 -33.25 -8.85 13.46
N ASP A 20 -33.33 -7.52 13.33
CA ASP A 20 -32.22 -6.53 13.45
C ASP A 20 -31.05 -6.77 12.47
N GLU A 21 -31.28 -7.51 11.39
CA GLU A 21 -30.34 -7.57 10.26
C GLU A 21 -30.39 -6.27 9.44
N VAL A 22 -29.26 -5.91 8.83
CA VAL A 22 -29.13 -4.67 8.05
C VAL A 22 -29.01 -5.02 6.57
N VAL A 23 -29.97 -4.55 5.76
CA VAL A 23 -30.14 -4.93 4.35
C VAL A 23 -30.08 -3.68 3.47
N LEU A 24 -29.38 -3.75 2.32
CA LEU A 24 -29.31 -2.63 1.38
C LEU A 24 -30.66 -2.43 0.70
N GLN A 25 -31.09 -1.17 0.54
CA GLN A 25 -32.34 -0.82 -0.14
C GLN A 25 -32.45 -1.43 -1.54
N SER A 26 -33.64 -1.90 -1.90
CA SER A 26 -33.92 -2.58 -3.17
C SER A 26 -33.54 -1.72 -4.39
N GLU A 27 -33.81 -0.42 -4.34
CA GLU A 27 -33.52 0.57 -5.40
C GLU A 27 -32.02 0.77 -5.65
N LEU A 28 -31.17 0.32 -4.70
CA LEU A 28 -29.72 0.28 -4.84
C LEU A 28 -29.24 -1.12 -5.26
N LEU A 29 -29.85 -2.19 -4.73
CA LEU A 29 -29.57 -3.57 -5.18
C LEU A 29 -29.87 -3.76 -6.67
N ASP A 30 -30.96 -3.18 -7.18
CA ASP A 30 -31.34 -3.21 -8.61
C ASP A 30 -30.29 -2.55 -9.53
N ARG A 31 -29.38 -1.74 -8.99
CA ARG A 31 -28.26 -1.13 -9.72
C ARG A 31 -27.00 -2.00 -9.72
N ILE A 32 -26.98 -3.10 -8.96
CA ILE A 32 -25.83 -3.97 -8.78
C ILE A 32 -26.05 -5.29 -9.51
N ARG A 33 -25.31 -5.50 -10.60
CA ARG A 33 -25.29 -6.78 -11.31
C ARG A 33 -24.15 -7.66 -10.81
N PHE A 34 -24.47 -8.67 -10.01
CA PHE A 34 -23.52 -9.71 -9.62
C PHE A 34 -23.24 -10.66 -10.79
N LEU A 35 -21.96 -10.98 -11.00
CA LEU A 35 -21.49 -11.91 -12.03
C LEU A 35 -20.49 -12.90 -11.41
N PRO A 36 -20.81 -14.20 -11.29
CA PRO A 36 -19.87 -15.19 -10.81
C PRO A 36 -18.85 -15.55 -11.90
N GLY A 37 -17.57 -15.58 -11.56
CA GLY A 37 -16.52 -16.04 -12.47
C GLY A 37 -15.09 -15.78 -11.96
N ASP A 38 -14.13 -16.56 -12.45
CA ASP A 38 -12.71 -16.26 -12.27
C ASP A 38 -12.32 -15.08 -13.18
N MET A 39 -11.89 -13.97 -12.59
CA MET A 39 -11.48 -12.74 -13.29
C MET A 39 -10.39 -12.98 -14.36
N LEU A 40 -9.60 -14.05 -14.29
CA LEU A 40 -8.59 -14.37 -15.31
C LEU A 40 -9.17 -15.05 -16.55
N THR A 41 -10.35 -15.69 -16.46
CA THR A 41 -10.90 -16.57 -17.51
C THR A 41 -12.37 -16.29 -17.91
N CYS A 42 -13.19 -15.69 -17.04
CA CYS A 42 -14.61 -15.40 -17.32
C CYS A 42 -14.79 -14.41 -18.47
N ASP A 43 -15.88 -14.47 -19.23
CA ASP A 43 -16.16 -13.46 -20.26
C ASP A 43 -16.54 -12.11 -19.61
N LEU A 44 -15.82 -11.06 -19.99
CA LEU A 44 -16.04 -9.69 -19.51
C LEU A 44 -16.61 -8.81 -20.63
N PRO A 45 -17.53 -7.88 -20.32
CA PRO A 45 -18.03 -6.93 -21.31
C PRO A 45 -16.91 -5.98 -21.77
N SER A 46 -16.91 -5.64 -23.07
CA SER A 46 -15.90 -4.75 -23.66
C SER A 46 -16.07 -3.30 -23.22
N ALA A 47 -15.06 -2.74 -22.57
CA ALA A 47 -14.88 -1.32 -22.26
C ALA A 47 -16.07 -0.49 -21.69
N PRO A 48 -16.91 -0.96 -20.73
CA PRO A 48 -18.06 -0.18 -20.25
C PRO A 48 -17.80 0.60 -18.94
N TYR A 49 -16.61 0.55 -18.34
CA TYR A 49 -16.39 1.06 -16.97
C TYR A 49 -15.49 2.30 -16.88
N ASP A 50 -16.03 3.38 -16.33
CA ASP A 50 -15.30 4.60 -15.98
C ASP A 50 -14.58 4.51 -14.61
N LEU A 51 -14.97 3.55 -13.79
CA LEU A 51 -14.34 3.25 -12.50
C LEU A 51 -14.26 1.72 -12.32
N VAL A 52 -13.06 1.22 -12.03
CA VAL A 52 -12.81 -0.19 -11.73
C VAL A 52 -12.14 -0.31 -10.36
N LEU A 53 -12.69 -1.16 -9.50
CA LEU A 53 -12.17 -1.44 -8.16
C LEU A 53 -11.55 -2.84 -8.15
N CYS A 54 -10.25 -2.94 -7.97
CA CYS A 54 -9.53 -4.22 -7.89
C CYS A 54 -8.64 -4.23 -6.63
N ARG A 55 -9.29 -4.43 -5.47
CA ARG A 55 -8.65 -4.40 -4.16
C ARG A 55 -8.56 -5.80 -3.58
N ASN A 56 -7.43 -6.11 -2.95
CA ASN A 56 -7.13 -7.35 -2.24
C ASN A 56 -7.32 -8.61 -3.12
N LEU A 57 -6.85 -8.54 -4.38
CA LEU A 57 -6.92 -9.64 -5.34
C LEU A 57 -5.56 -9.95 -5.96
N ALA A 58 -4.81 -8.93 -6.41
CA ALA A 58 -3.55 -9.12 -7.11
C ALA A 58 -2.48 -9.76 -6.22
N ILE A 59 -2.55 -9.53 -4.90
CA ILE A 59 -1.67 -10.14 -3.89
C ILE A 59 -1.70 -11.68 -3.87
N TYR A 60 -2.80 -12.30 -4.30
CA TYR A 60 -2.94 -13.77 -4.34
C TYR A 60 -2.51 -14.38 -5.68
N LEU A 61 -2.12 -13.55 -6.66
CA LEU A 61 -1.81 -13.98 -8.01
C LEU A 61 -0.30 -14.02 -8.26
N SER A 62 0.15 -15.02 -9.02
CA SER A 62 1.52 -15.06 -9.55
C SER A 62 1.77 -13.94 -10.57
N ASP A 63 3.02 -13.54 -10.79
CA ASP A 63 3.40 -12.49 -11.74
C ASP A 63 2.75 -12.63 -13.13
N SER A 64 2.59 -13.85 -13.65
CA SER A 64 1.96 -14.11 -14.94
C SER A 64 0.44 -13.96 -14.90
N ALA A 65 -0.20 -14.34 -13.78
CA ALA A 65 -1.62 -14.11 -13.54
C ALA A 65 -1.93 -12.63 -13.29
N GLN A 66 -1.06 -11.90 -12.57
CA GLN A 66 -1.14 -10.44 -12.42
C GLN A 66 -1.07 -9.74 -13.77
N ARG A 67 -0.11 -10.06 -14.65
CA ARG A 67 -0.03 -9.47 -16.00
C ARG A 67 -1.29 -9.73 -16.83
N ARG A 68 -1.87 -10.93 -16.74
CA ARG A 68 -3.17 -11.22 -17.37
C ARG A 68 -4.26 -10.31 -16.79
N LEU A 69 -4.38 -10.24 -15.46
CA LEU A 69 -5.36 -9.37 -14.78
C LEU A 69 -5.22 -7.90 -15.24
N VAL A 70 -4.00 -7.37 -15.29
CA VAL A 70 -3.66 -6.01 -15.79
C VAL A 70 -4.24 -5.78 -17.18
N ASP A 71 -3.99 -6.71 -18.11
CA ASP A 71 -4.45 -6.61 -19.50
C ASP A 71 -5.97 -6.70 -19.62
N ARG A 72 -6.62 -7.52 -18.78
CA ARG A 72 -8.09 -7.64 -18.75
C ARG A 72 -8.75 -6.40 -18.15
N LEU A 73 -8.24 -5.88 -17.04
CA LEU A 73 -8.69 -4.62 -16.44
C LEU A 73 -8.61 -3.47 -17.45
N ALA A 74 -7.48 -3.34 -18.15
CA ALA A 74 -7.30 -2.33 -19.19
C ALA A 74 -8.24 -2.50 -20.41
N GLY A 75 -8.77 -3.70 -20.65
CA GLY A 75 -9.72 -3.98 -21.74
C GLY A 75 -11.19 -3.71 -21.40
N VAL A 76 -11.52 -3.57 -20.11
CA VAL A 76 -12.88 -3.23 -19.64
C VAL A 76 -13.03 -1.76 -19.23
N MET A 77 -11.93 -1.01 -19.22
CA MET A 77 -11.88 0.42 -18.88
C MET A 77 -12.12 1.32 -20.08
N THR A 78 -12.81 2.45 -19.87
CA THR A 78 -12.85 3.57 -20.82
C THR A 78 -11.51 4.34 -20.81
N GLU A 79 -11.28 5.24 -21.78
CA GLU A 79 -9.99 5.94 -21.94
C GLU A 79 -9.62 6.84 -20.74
N ASP A 80 -10.61 7.47 -20.11
CA ASP A 80 -10.44 8.32 -18.92
C ASP A 80 -10.63 7.59 -17.59
N ALA A 81 -10.91 6.29 -17.62
CA ALA A 81 -11.31 5.51 -16.45
C ALA A 81 -10.25 5.48 -15.34
N LEU A 82 -10.74 5.37 -14.10
CA LEU A 82 -9.91 5.18 -12.93
C LEU A 82 -9.91 3.72 -12.48
N LEU A 83 -8.72 3.19 -12.21
CA LEU A 83 -8.49 1.93 -11.52
C LEU A 83 -8.06 2.22 -10.08
N LEU A 84 -8.84 1.79 -9.10
CA LEU A 84 -8.47 1.84 -7.69
C LEU A 84 -8.06 0.45 -7.19
N VAL A 85 -6.86 0.36 -6.62
CA VAL A 85 -6.30 -0.89 -6.10
C VAL A 85 -6.06 -0.82 -4.58
N GLY A 86 -5.83 -1.95 -3.93
CA GLY A 86 -5.46 -1.97 -2.52
C GLY A 86 -4.00 -1.53 -2.30
N HIS A 87 -3.69 -1.13 -1.07
CA HIS A 87 -2.33 -0.75 -0.65
C HIS A 87 -1.27 -1.80 -1.04
N ALA A 88 -1.58 -3.09 -0.83
CA ALA A 88 -0.70 -4.21 -1.14
C ALA A 88 -0.79 -4.67 -2.61
N ASP A 89 -1.88 -4.34 -3.33
CA ASP A 89 -2.04 -4.65 -4.77
C ASP A 89 -1.30 -3.65 -5.68
N ALA A 90 -0.90 -2.48 -5.17
CA ALA A 90 -0.18 -1.44 -5.90
C ALA A 90 1.26 -1.82 -6.30
N VAL A 91 1.63 -3.10 -6.20
CA VAL A 91 2.95 -3.63 -6.51
C VAL A 91 3.13 -3.75 -8.02
N MET A 92 3.69 -2.70 -8.63
CA MET A 92 4.69 -2.71 -9.72
C MET A 92 4.41 -3.44 -11.06
N SER A 93 3.80 -4.63 -11.09
CA SER A 93 3.47 -5.40 -12.29
C SER A 93 2.38 -4.77 -13.17
N LEU A 94 1.71 -3.73 -12.68
CA LEU A 94 0.72 -2.90 -13.40
C LEU A 94 1.32 -1.75 -14.24
N LEU A 95 2.60 -1.37 -14.02
CA LEU A 95 3.09 -0.01 -14.33
C LEU A 95 3.47 0.30 -15.79
N ASP A 96 3.53 -0.69 -16.67
CA ASP A 96 3.76 -0.41 -18.11
C ASP A 96 2.48 0.11 -18.76
N ARG A 97 1.33 -0.50 -18.41
CA ARG A 97 0.02 -0.26 -19.02
C ARG A 97 -0.83 0.76 -18.27
N PHE A 98 -0.48 1.07 -17.02
CA PHE A 98 -1.14 2.06 -16.18
C PHE A 98 -0.17 3.11 -15.66
N GLU A 99 -0.62 4.36 -15.60
CA GLU A 99 0.07 5.45 -14.91
C GLU A 99 -0.70 5.87 -13.64
N ARG A 100 0.03 6.28 -12.61
CA ARG A 100 -0.55 6.65 -11.32
C ARG A 100 -1.06 8.10 -11.38
N VAL A 101 -2.31 8.30 -11.00
CA VAL A 101 -2.99 9.61 -11.08
C VAL A 101 -2.64 10.49 -9.88
N ASP A 102 -2.47 9.89 -8.70
CA ASP A 102 -2.21 10.59 -7.44
C ASP A 102 -1.21 9.77 -6.56
N PRO A 103 -0.14 10.37 -5.99
CA PRO A 103 0.81 9.67 -5.12
C PRO A 103 0.28 9.25 -3.74
N ALA A 104 -0.80 9.86 -3.24
CA ALA A 104 -1.47 9.54 -1.99
C ALA A 104 -2.63 8.55 -2.19
N ALA A 105 -3.33 8.61 -3.33
CA ALA A 105 -4.33 7.60 -3.67
C ALA A 105 -3.70 6.37 -4.34
N PHE A 106 -4.29 5.18 -4.15
CA PHE A 106 -3.94 3.99 -4.95
C PHE A 106 -4.73 3.98 -6.27
N ALA A 107 -4.64 5.10 -7.00
CA ALA A 107 -5.45 5.41 -8.17
C ALA A 107 -4.61 5.51 -9.45
N PHE A 108 -5.08 4.86 -10.51
CA PHE A 108 -4.36 4.67 -11.76
C PHE A 108 -5.27 4.91 -12.97
N ARG A 109 -4.69 5.29 -14.10
CA ARG A 109 -5.36 5.40 -15.41
C ARG A 109 -4.58 4.60 -16.45
N THR A 110 -5.26 4.11 -17.49
CA THR A 110 -4.59 3.50 -18.64
C THR A 110 -3.58 4.48 -19.26
N ARG A 111 -2.35 4.02 -19.48
CA ARG A 111 -1.32 4.89 -20.06
C ARG A 111 -1.63 5.11 -21.53
N ALA A 112 -1.78 6.37 -21.94
CA ALA A 112 -1.98 6.73 -23.34
C ALA A 112 -0.86 6.14 -24.23
N ARG A 113 -1.23 5.39 -25.27
CA ARG A 113 -0.27 4.83 -26.24
C ARG A 113 0.35 5.97 -27.07
N ARG A 114 1.52 6.45 -26.65
CA ARG A 114 2.42 7.28 -27.48
C ARG A 114 2.82 6.48 -28.72
N GLY A 115 2.06 6.58 -29.80
CA GLY A 115 2.29 5.80 -31.02
C GLY A 115 1.07 5.58 -31.91
N ALA A 116 -0.15 5.92 -31.47
CA ALA A 116 -1.27 6.05 -32.39
C ALA A 116 -1.08 7.32 -33.24
N ILE A 117 -0.32 7.20 -34.34
CA ILE A 117 -0.39 8.18 -35.43
C ILE A 117 -1.80 8.04 -36.02
N VAL A 118 -2.73 8.86 -35.55
CA VAL A 118 -3.95 9.14 -36.30
C VAL A 118 -3.47 9.70 -37.64
N PRO A 119 -3.82 9.09 -38.79
CA PRO A 119 -3.49 9.68 -40.07
C PRO A 119 -4.26 10.99 -40.18
N ILE A 120 -3.56 12.11 -39.94
CA ILE A 120 -4.09 13.44 -40.18
C ILE A 120 -4.31 13.55 -41.69
N VAL A 121 -5.53 13.27 -42.14
CA VAL A 121 -5.98 13.63 -43.48
C VAL A 121 -5.94 15.16 -43.52
N PRO A 122 -5.05 15.79 -44.31
CA PRO A 122 -4.91 17.23 -44.26
C PRO A 122 -6.13 17.85 -44.93
N ASP A 123 -7.00 18.50 -44.17
CA ASP A 123 -8.05 19.35 -44.76
C ASP A 123 -7.38 20.56 -45.42
N ALA A 124 -7.25 20.47 -46.74
CA ALA A 124 -6.49 21.40 -47.57
C ALA A 124 -7.26 22.70 -47.82
N ARG A 125 -7.71 23.40 -46.76
CA ARG A 125 -8.17 24.80 -46.80
C ARG A 125 -8.29 25.44 -45.40
N LYS A 126 -7.21 26.11 -44.97
CA LYS A 126 -7.12 27.59 -44.86
C LYS A 126 -5.84 28.05 -44.14
N LEU A 127 -5.21 29.06 -44.73
CA LEU A 127 -4.55 30.25 -44.12
C LEU A 127 -3.85 30.14 -42.74
N ARG A 128 -2.70 30.77 -42.49
CA ARG A 128 -1.75 31.50 -43.36
C ARG A 128 -0.48 31.76 -42.52
N THR A 129 0.68 31.73 -43.19
CA THR A 129 1.94 32.42 -42.86
C THR A 129 2.02 33.27 -41.57
N GLY A 130 2.89 32.87 -40.63
CA GLY A 130 3.35 33.69 -39.51
C GLY A 130 4.76 33.25 -39.06
N THR A 131 5.79 33.90 -39.60
CA THR A 131 7.21 33.54 -39.36
C THR A 131 7.82 34.20 -38.13
N SER A 132 8.73 33.46 -37.49
CA SER A 132 9.95 33.91 -36.77
C SER A 132 9.91 33.99 -35.24
N PRO A 133 11.08 33.88 -34.54
CA PRO A 133 12.25 33.07 -34.87
C PRO A 133 12.80 32.25 -33.69
N VAL A 134 13.73 31.33 -33.99
CA VAL A 134 14.50 30.54 -33.01
C VAL A 134 15.45 31.44 -32.20
N ARG A 135 15.55 31.21 -30.88
CA ARG A 135 16.72 31.59 -30.07
C ARG A 135 17.51 30.35 -29.67
N ARG A 136 18.82 30.35 -29.99
CA ARG A 136 19.81 29.39 -29.48
C ARG A 136 20.34 29.82 -28.09
N PRO A 137 20.88 28.89 -27.29
CA PRO A 137 21.46 29.17 -25.98
C PRO A 137 22.91 29.69 -26.08
N PRO A 138 23.43 30.33 -25.02
CA PRO A 138 24.86 30.49 -24.78
C PRO A 138 25.43 29.40 -23.85
N ASP A 139 26.75 29.25 -23.91
CA ASP A 139 27.50 28.08 -23.42
C ASP A 139 27.75 27.99 -21.90
N ALA A 140 28.17 26.78 -21.48
CA ALA A 140 28.77 26.54 -20.17
C ALA A 140 30.24 27.02 -20.11
N PRO A 141 30.81 27.14 -18.91
CA PRO A 141 32.07 26.42 -18.72
C PRO A 141 32.23 25.68 -17.37
N SER A 142 32.94 24.55 -17.47
CA SER A 142 33.84 23.89 -16.52
C SER A 142 33.62 23.94 -15.00
N ALA A 143 33.33 22.75 -14.47
CA ALA A 143 34.00 22.07 -13.35
C ALA A 143 35.01 22.84 -12.47
N THR A 144 34.84 22.72 -11.15
CA THR A 144 35.94 22.65 -10.18
C THR A 144 35.57 21.64 -9.09
N ALA A 145 36.57 20.90 -8.58
CA ALA A 145 36.36 19.74 -7.71
C ALA A 145 36.72 20.02 -6.25
N LEU A 146 36.28 19.10 -5.37
CA LEU A 146 36.75 18.86 -3.99
C LEU A 146 36.54 20.00 -2.96
N THR A 147 35.75 19.72 -1.92
CA THR A 147 36.29 19.39 -0.58
C THR A 147 35.17 18.99 0.41
N SER A 148 35.51 18.15 1.39
CA SER A 148 34.64 17.77 2.50
C SER A 148 35.04 18.47 3.80
N PRO A 149 34.09 18.72 4.71
CA PRO A 149 34.34 18.72 6.15
C PRO A 149 33.51 17.61 6.82
N SER A 150 34.12 16.53 7.31
CA SER A 150 34.78 16.44 8.62
C SER A 150 33.80 16.34 9.78
N PHE A 151 33.75 15.15 10.40
CA PHE A 151 33.04 14.87 11.64
C PHE A 151 33.49 15.80 12.78
N ARG A 152 32.57 16.14 13.70
CA ARG A 152 32.89 16.62 15.05
C ARG A 152 32.08 15.86 16.10
N THR A 153 32.63 15.83 17.31
CA THR A 153 32.41 14.83 18.35
C THR A 153 31.33 15.16 19.37
N ARG A 154 30.80 14.09 19.98
CA ARG A 154 29.84 14.04 21.10
C ARG A 154 30.38 14.63 22.42
N PRO A 155 29.55 15.34 23.19
CA PRO A 155 29.46 15.24 24.65
C PRO A 155 28.14 14.51 25.04
N ALA A 156 28.11 13.42 25.81
CA ALA A 156 28.44 13.27 27.24
C ALA A 156 27.27 13.62 28.19
N ARG A 157 26.34 12.64 28.30
CA ARG A 157 25.44 12.25 29.41
C ARG A 157 24.98 13.30 30.45
N ALA A 158 23.66 13.35 30.63
CA ALA A 158 23.02 13.67 31.91
C ALA A 158 21.88 12.66 32.20
N GLU A 159 22.02 11.93 33.31
CA GLU A 159 21.01 11.23 34.13
C GLU A 159 21.21 11.80 35.56
N PRO A 160 20.27 11.76 36.53
CA PRO A 160 19.22 10.76 36.80
C PRO A 160 17.81 11.41 36.97
N GLU A 161 16.74 10.90 37.61
CA GLU A 161 16.41 9.73 38.49
C GLU A 161 15.03 9.12 38.09
N PRO A 162 14.66 7.92 38.57
CA PRO A 162 13.43 7.23 38.18
C PRO A 162 12.22 7.55 39.09
N ALA A 163 11.02 7.59 38.50
CA ALA A 163 9.76 7.58 39.24
C ALA A 163 8.66 6.85 38.47
N GLY A 164 7.79 6.13 39.19
CA GLY A 164 6.55 5.57 38.63
C GLY A 164 6.68 4.18 38.03
N ARG A 165 6.65 3.15 38.90
CA ARG A 165 6.24 1.79 38.53
C ARG A 165 4.74 1.81 38.18
N SER A 166 4.40 2.34 37.01
CA SER A 166 3.02 2.42 36.51
C SER A 166 2.63 1.13 35.79
N ASP A 167 1.35 0.79 35.84
CA ASP A 167 0.85 -0.56 35.55
C ASP A 167 1.11 -1.00 34.11
N ARG A 168 1.56 -2.25 33.99
CA ARG A 168 1.78 -2.92 32.70
C ARG A 168 0.46 -3.29 32.04
N LYS A 169 -0.25 -2.31 31.49
CA LYS A 169 -1.06 -2.59 30.30
C LYS A 169 -0.11 -2.99 29.19
N SER A 170 -0.40 -4.08 28.49
CA SER A 170 0.39 -4.46 27.32
C SER A 170 0.25 -3.38 26.23
N ILE A 171 1.25 -3.25 25.35
CA ILE A 171 1.10 -2.39 24.17
C ILE A 171 -0.10 -2.83 23.33
N ALA A 172 -0.39 -4.13 23.27
CA ALA A 172 -1.55 -4.67 22.57
C ALA A 172 -2.86 -4.05 23.06
N GLU A 173 -3.12 -4.06 24.39
CA GLU A 173 -4.29 -3.40 24.99
C GLU A 173 -4.35 -1.89 24.71
N THR A 174 -3.20 -1.24 24.51
CA THR A 174 -3.15 0.21 24.24
C THR A 174 -3.32 0.53 22.75
N ILE A 175 -2.93 -0.40 21.86
CA ILE A 175 -3.24 -0.31 20.42
C ILE A 175 -4.75 -0.44 20.20
N GLU A 176 -5.42 -1.31 20.95
CA GLU A 176 -6.88 -1.49 20.88
C GLU A 176 -7.67 -0.21 21.23
N THR A 177 -7.16 0.66 22.10
CA THR A 177 -7.83 1.93 22.43
C THR A 177 -7.66 3.02 21.38
N ASN A 178 -6.79 2.84 20.38
CA ASN A 178 -6.57 3.71 19.23
C ASN A 178 -6.30 5.21 19.56
N GLU A 179 -5.86 5.53 20.78
CA GLU A 179 -5.46 6.90 21.13
C GLU A 179 -4.00 7.16 20.76
N PRO A 180 -3.70 8.01 19.74
CA PRO A 180 -2.35 8.11 19.16
C PRO A 180 -1.27 8.57 20.17
N ARG A 181 -1.64 9.48 21.09
CA ARG A 181 -0.74 9.96 22.15
C ARG A 181 -0.46 8.90 23.22
N ALA A 182 -1.47 8.09 23.56
CA ALA A 182 -1.32 7.01 24.54
C ALA A 182 -0.47 5.87 23.97
N VAL A 183 -0.72 5.50 22.70
CA VAL A 183 0.09 4.52 21.96
C VAL A 183 1.55 4.97 21.86
N GLU A 184 1.82 6.24 21.53
CA GLU A 184 3.21 6.73 21.47
C GLU A 184 3.91 6.67 22.85
N ALA A 185 3.23 7.10 23.91
CA ALA A 185 3.78 7.09 25.26
C ALA A 185 4.08 5.66 25.75
N ALA A 186 3.14 4.72 25.54
CA ALA A 186 3.30 3.32 25.91
C ALA A 186 4.44 2.65 25.14
N ALA A 187 4.51 2.87 23.82
CA ALA A 187 5.58 2.33 22.98
C ALA A 187 6.96 2.89 23.37
N ARG A 188 7.08 4.19 23.68
CA ARG A 188 8.33 4.77 24.22
C ARG A 188 8.71 4.17 25.57
N ALA A 189 7.75 3.99 26.49
CA ALA A 189 8.01 3.40 27.80
C ALA A 189 8.54 1.96 27.70
N VAL A 190 7.98 1.14 26.80
CA VAL A 190 8.50 -0.21 26.55
C VAL A 190 9.90 -0.16 25.95
N LEU A 191 10.17 0.70 24.95
CA LEU A 191 11.49 0.80 24.31
C LEU A 191 12.60 1.28 25.26
N GLN A 192 12.27 1.99 26.35
CA GLN A 192 13.23 2.27 27.44
C GLN A 192 13.67 0.98 28.16
N SER A 193 12.76 0.02 28.34
CA SER A 193 13.03 -1.26 29.02
C SER A 193 13.51 -2.38 28.09
N LYS A 194 13.11 -2.32 26.80
CA LYS A 194 13.38 -3.31 25.76
C LYS A 194 13.62 -2.59 24.42
N PRO A 195 14.85 -2.11 24.15
CA PRO A 195 15.12 -1.26 22.99
C PRO A 195 14.88 -1.90 21.61
N ASP A 196 14.80 -3.23 21.53
CA ASP A 196 14.62 -4.00 20.29
C ASP A 196 13.23 -4.64 20.16
N ASP A 197 12.23 -4.16 20.93
CA ASP A 197 10.84 -4.62 20.86
C ASP A 197 10.16 -4.20 19.54
N ILE A 198 10.01 -5.14 18.61
CA ILE A 198 9.47 -4.90 17.27
C ILE A 198 8.03 -4.34 17.29
N PRO A 199 7.08 -4.87 18.10
CA PRO A 199 5.75 -4.29 18.24
C PRO A 199 5.78 -2.82 18.68
N ALA A 200 6.59 -2.47 19.68
CA ALA A 200 6.73 -1.09 20.13
C ALA A 200 7.33 -0.17 19.04
N MET A 201 8.33 -0.64 18.29
CA MET A 201 8.88 0.14 17.17
C MET A 201 7.86 0.35 16.04
N LEU A 202 7.04 -0.65 15.72
CA LEU A 202 5.98 -0.53 14.69
C LEU A 202 4.90 0.48 15.11
N ALA A 203 4.47 0.44 16.38
CA ALA A 203 3.53 1.42 16.91
C ALA A 203 4.06 2.86 16.80
N LEU A 204 5.37 3.09 17.02
CA LEU A 204 5.98 4.40 16.79
C LEU A 204 6.10 4.78 15.31
N VAL A 205 6.38 3.84 14.41
CA VAL A 205 6.44 4.10 12.96
C VAL A 205 5.13 4.72 12.47
N GLU A 206 3.98 4.17 12.87
CA GLU A 206 2.66 4.67 12.48
C GLU A 206 2.44 6.14 12.88
N GLN A 207 2.82 6.50 14.12
CA GLN A 207 2.72 7.88 14.61
C GLN A 207 3.70 8.84 13.90
N ARG A 208 4.88 8.33 13.51
CA ARG A 208 5.96 9.14 12.95
C ARG A 208 5.84 9.37 11.44
N LEU A 209 5.12 8.54 10.70
CA LEU A 209 4.96 8.65 9.25
C LEU A 209 4.43 10.01 8.75
N ALA A 210 3.63 10.70 9.56
CA ALA A 210 3.12 12.04 9.23
C ALA A 210 3.95 13.20 9.81
N GLN A 211 4.81 12.94 10.81
CA GLN A 211 5.51 13.98 11.58
C GLN A 211 7.02 14.05 11.28
N ASP A 212 7.70 12.90 11.27
CA ASP A 212 9.11 12.76 10.94
C ASP A 212 9.31 11.48 10.10
N PRO A 213 9.26 11.59 8.75
CA PRO A 213 9.43 10.45 7.86
C PRO A 213 10.87 9.89 7.90
N ASP A 214 11.86 10.67 8.35
CA ASP A 214 13.22 10.19 8.49
C ASP A 214 13.39 9.38 9.79
N GLU A 215 12.68 9.72 10.88
CA GLU A 215 12.57 8.87 12.09
C GLU A 215 11.84 7.57 11.79
N ALA A 216 10.73 7.63 11.05
CA ALA A 216 10.02 6.44 10.58
C ALA A 216 10.94 5.51 9.76
N GLU A 217 11.73 6.05 8.81
CA GLU A 217 12.69 5.25 8.04
C GLU A 217 13.79 4.64 8.92
N ARG A 218 14.33 5.38 9.90
CA ARG A 218 15.32 4.84 10.85
C ARG A 218 14.75 3.67 11.66
N LEU A 219 13.53 3.81 12.18
CA LEU A 219 12.82 2.75 12.91
C LEU A 219 12.57 1.53 12.01
N CYS A 220 12.03 1.71 10.81
CA CYS A 220 11.79 0.59 9.88
C CYS A 220 13.09 -0.10 9.47
N ARG A 221 14.20 0.62 9.25
CA ARG A 221 15.50 0.00 8.97
C ARG A 221 16.01 -0.82 10.15
N ARG A 222 15.79 -0.40 11.40
CA ARG A 222 16.13 -1.17 12.61
C ARG A 222 15.25 -2.41 12.75
N ILE A 223 13.93 -2.28 12.52
CA ILE A 223 13.02 -3.43 12.50
C ILE A 223 13.48 -4.45 11.45
N VAL A 224 13.79 -4.01 10.22
CA VAL A 224 14.25 -4.88 9.13
C VAL A 224 15.65 -5.49 9.35
N TYR A 225 16.43 -4.95 10.29
CA TYR A 225 17.69 -5.54 10.74
C TYR A 225 17.45 -6.66 11.77
N LEU A 226 16.49 -6.47 12.69
CA LEU A 226 16.13 -7.45 13.72
C LEU A 226 15.29 -8.60 13.15
N ASP A 227 14.37 -8.27 12.25
CA ASP A 227 13.55 -9.22 11.48
C ASP A 227 13.52 -8.79 10.01
N ALA A 228 14.31 -9.50 9.20
CA ALA A 228 14.42 -9.27 7.76
C ALA A 228 13.15 -9.61 6.95
N ARG A 229 12.19 -10.32 7.57
CA ARG A 229 10.88 -10.71 7.03
C ARG A 229 9.73 -9.81 7.51
N GLN A 230 9.96 -8.81 8.38
CA GLN A 230 8.85 -8.00 8.91
C GLN A 230 8.15 -7.14 7.84
N GLU A 231 7.02 -7.64 7.34
CA GLU A 231 6.30 -7.16 6.17
C GLU A 231 5.91 -5.67 6.28
N ARG A 232 5.29 -5.27 7.41
CA ARG A 232 4.83 -3.89 7.63
C ARG A 232 5.99 -2.88 7.52
N ALA A 233 7.16 -3.20 8.06
CA ALA A 233 8.32 -2.31 8.00
C ALA A 233 8.91 -2.23 6.58
N LEU A 234 8.91 -3.33 5.82
CA LEU A 234 9.32 -3.34 4.41
C LEU A 234 8.37 -2.51 3.53
N MET A 235 7.06 -2.61 3.75
CA MET A 235 6.07 -1.81 3.02
C MET A 235 6.18 -0.31 3.30
N VAL A 236 6.44 0.08 4.56
CA VAL A 236 6.71 1.49 4.91
C VAL A 236 7.98 2.01 4.25
N LEU A 237 9.06 1.22 4.21
CA LEU A 237 10.29 1.61 3.50
C LEU A 237 10.07 1.77 1.99
N ALA A 238 9.15 1.00 1.39
CA ALA A 238 8.80 1.17 -0.01
C ALA A 238 8.08 2.50 -0.27
N ASP A 239 7.10 2.87 0.56
CA ASP A 239 6.40 4.16 0.44
C ASP A 239 7.35 5.36 0.64
N LEU A 240 8.20 5.30 1.67
CA LEU A 240 9.19 6.35 1.94
C LEU A 240 10.28 6.44 0.85
N ALA A 241 10.55 5.36 0.10
CA ALA A 241 11.43 5.39 -1.06
C ALA A 241 10.74 6.00 -2.30
N ASP A 242 9.49 5.63 -2.58
CA ASP A 242 8.66 6.21 -3.66
C ASP A 242 8.53 7.75 -3.51
N ARG A 243 8.20 8.24 -2.31
CA ARG A 243 8.07 9.69 -2.02
C ARG A 243 9.36 10.48 -2.30
N ARG A 244 10.52 9.81 -2.32
CA ARG A 244 11.83 10.40 -2.63
C ARG A 244 12.33 10.05 -4.05
N GLY A 245 11.46 9.52 -4.92
CA GLY A 245 11.80 9.12 -6.29
C GLY A 245 12.72 7.90 -6.40
N ARG A 246 12.98 7.17 -5.30
CA ARG A 246 13.90 6.02 -5.25
C ARG A 246 13.21 4.73 -5.70
N ILE A 247 12.63 4.76 -6.91
CA ILE A 247 11.75 3.72 -7.47
C ILE A 247 12.37 2.32 -7.34
N GLU A 248 13.61 2.11 -7.82
CA GLU A 248 14.27 0.80 -7.74
C GLU A 248 14.49 0.28 -6.32
N GLU A 249 14.63 1.16 -5.35
CA GLU A 249 14.77 0.79 -3.95
C GLU A 249 13.43 0.40 -3.33
N ALA A 250 12.37 1.16 -3.61
CA ALA A 250 11.01 0.81 -3.22
C ALA A 250 10.60 -0.57 -3.77
N ASN A 251 10.97 -0.87 -5.01
CA ASN A 251 10.71 -2.15 -5.66
C ASN A 251 11.47 -3.31 -5.00
N ARG A 252 12.70 -3.09 -4.51
CA ARG A 252 13.43 -4.09 -3.71
C ARG A 252 12.73 -4.36 -2.38
N PHE A 253 12.21 -3.34 -1.71
CA PHE A 253 11.47 -3.52 -0.46
C PHE A 253 10.14 -4.27 -0.68
N ARG A 254 9.36 -3.92 -1.71
CA ARG A 254 8.13 -4.65 -2.10
C ARG A 254 8.37 -6.13 -2.40
N ARG A 255 9.40 -6.45 -3.21
CA ARG A 255 9.80 -7.84 -3.50
C ARG A 255 10.34 -8.61 -2.29
N ARG A 256 10.68 -7.94 -1.18
CA ARG A 256 11.01 -8.59 0.09
C ARG A 256 9.76 -8.80 0.95
N ALA A 257 8.88 -7.79 1.05
CA ALA A 257 7.61 -7.88 1.76
C ALA A 257 6.76 -9.04 1.20
N MET A 258 6.62 -9.11 -0.13
CA MET A 258 5.86 -10.17 -0.81
C MET A 258 6.40 -11.59 -0.53
N ARG A 259 7.73 -11.76 -0.49
CA ARG A 259 8.33 -13.06 -0.15
C ARG A 259 8.07 -13.44 1.29
N ALA A 260 8.26 -12.50 2.23
CA ALA A 260 7.97 -12.75 3.63
C ALA A 260 6.49 -13.08 3.86
N HIS A 261 5.57 -12.38 3.19
CA HIS A 261 4.13 -12.66 3.24
C HIS A 261 3.81 -14.09 2.78
N LEU A 262 4.34 -14.49 1.62
CA LEU A 262 4.15 -15.84 1.07
C LEU A 262 4.82 -16.92 1.93
N GLU A 263 5.99 -16.66 2.51
CA GLU A 263 6.68 -17.59 3.41
C GLU A 263 5.91 -17.75 4.72
N ASN A 264 5.39 -16.66 5.32
CA ASN A 264 4.51 -16.71 6.50
C ASN A 264 3.20 -17.46 6.24
N TRP A 265 2.68 -17.42 5.00
CA TRP A 265 1.46 -18.14 4.61
C TRP A 265 1.68 -19.63 4.31
N ASN A 266 2.92 -20.03 4.01
CA ASN A 266 3.30 -21.42 3.75
C ASN A 266 3.91 -22.13 4.96
N GLU A 267 4.05 -21.46 6.11
CA GLU A 267 4.38 -22.13 7.37
C GLU A 267 3.13 -22.89 7.87
N PRO A 268 3.13 -24.24 7.90
CA PRO A 268 2.00 -24.98 8.44
C PRO A 268 1.88 -24.72 9.94
N GLU A 269 0.66 -24.53 10.44
CA GLU A 269 0.40 -24.41 11.87
C GLU A 269 0.89 -25.67 12.60
N GLY A 270 2.00 -25.53 13.32
CA GLY A 270 2.71 -26.64 13.93
C GLY A 270 1.98 -27.22 15.14
N GLU A 271 1.47 -28.44 14.99
CA GLU A 271 1.46 -29.50 16.02
C GLU A 271 1.00 -29.10 17.44
N GLY A 272 -0.26 -28.66 17.57
CA GLY A 272 -1.02 -28.73 18.82
C GLY A 272 -1.71 -30.09 18.96
N GLY A 273 -1.14 -30.99 19.77
CA GLY A 273 -1.47 -32.42 19.71
C GLY A 273 -2.91 -32.83 20.07
N ALA A 274 -3.46 -33.77 19.28
CA ALA A 274 -4.62 -34.57 19.63
C ALA A 274 -4.26 -36.07 19.61
N SER A 275 -3.97 -36.63 20.79
CA SER A 275 -3.86 -38.08 21.00
C SER A 275 -5.25 -38.71 20.87
N ALA A 276 -5.62 -39.09 19.64
CA ALA A 276 -6.82 -39.88 19.38
C ALA A 276 -6.50 -41.36 19.66
N LYS A 277 -7.06 -41.87 20.76
CA LYS A 277 -6.82 -43.23 21.23
C LYS A 277 -7.35 -44.26 20.25
N ASP A 278 -6.59 -45.35 20.17
CA ASP A 278 -7.04 -46.67 19.79
C ASP A 278 -8.35 -47.05 20.53
N THR A 279 -9.43 -47.21 19.77
CA THR A 279 -10.61 -48.00 20.17
C THR A 279 -11.13 -48.74 18.95
N GLY A 280 -10.55 -49.90 18.66
CA GLY A 280 -11.26 -50.91 17.88
C GLY A 280 -12.47 -51.43 18.68
N LEU A 281 -13.61 -51.59 18.01
CA LEU A 281 -14.42 -52.80 18.18
C LEU A 281 -15.28 -53.04 16.93
N THR A 282 -15.17 -54.25 16.39
CA THR A 282 -16.17 -54.82 15.49
C THR A 282 -16.75 -56.01 16.21
N THR A 283 -18.08 -56.03 16.40
CA THR A 283 -18.87 -57.03 17.17
C THR A 283 -18.73 -56.95 18.68
#